data_AF-A0A1Y1LY51-F1
#
_entry.id   AF-A0A1Y1LY51-F1
#
_cell.length_a   1.000
_cell.length_b   1.000
_cell.length_c   1.000
_cell.angle_alpha   90.00
_cell.angle_beta   90.00
_cell.angle_gamma   90.00
#
_symmetry.space_group_name_H-M   'P 1'
#
loop_
_entity.id
_entity.type
_entity.pdbx_description
1 polymer ?
#
loop_
_entity_poly.entity_id
_entity_poly.type
_entity_poly.pdbx_seq_one_letter_code
_entity_poly.pdbx_strand_id
1 'polypeptide(L)'
;MSADLGQSPSEEATLQSRGYQLLRKLGEGSYAKVYLTEFKLRENSVGESTKSPSNLACKVIDTVKAPKDFVKKFLPRELEILVKLNHPHIIHVHSIFQRK
;
A
#
# COMPACT_ATOMS: atom_id res chain seq x y z
N MET A 1 0.82 21.57 2.70
CA MET A 1 1.02 21.42 1.24
C MET A 1 1.28 19.94 0.99
N SER A 2 0.36 19.22 0.33
CA SER A 2 0.63 17.86 -0.12
C SER A 2 1.76 17.92 -1.15
N ALA A 3 2.84 17.17 -0.93
CA ALA A 3 3.88 17.05 -1.92
C ALA A 3 3.30 16.37 -3.17
N ASP A 4 3.63 16.85 -4.37
CA ASP A 4 3.34 16.10 -5.59
C ASP A 4 4.19 14.82 -5.58
N LEU A 5 3.53 13.70 -5.36
CA LEU A 5 4.16 12.38 -5.28
C LEU A 5 4.22 11.68 -6.63
N GLY A 6 3.71 12.31 -7.70
CA GLY A 6 3.67 11.77 -9.06
C GLY A 6 2.67 10.63 -9.24
N GLN A 7 1.57 10.62 -8.48
CA GLN A 7 0.43 9.72 -8.72
C GLN A 7 -0.55 10.39 -9.69
N SER A 8 -1.16 9.61 -10.58
CA SER A 8 -2.31 10.08 -11.34
C SER A 8 -3.50 10.34 -10.40
N PRO A 9 -4.41 11.26 -10.76
CA PRO A 9 -5.62 11.50 -10.00
C PRO A 9 -6.47 10.24 -9.77
N SER A 10 -6.43 9.30 -10.73
CA SER A 10 -7.12 8.02 -10.64
C SER A 10 -6.54 7.09 -9.56
N GLU A 11 -5.22 7.09 -9.39
CA GLU A 11 -4.55 6.27 -8.36
C GLU A 11 -4.82 6.84 -6.97
N GLU A 12 -4.71 8.17 -6.84
CA GLU A 12 -5.02 8.85 -5.60
C GLU A 12 -6.49 8.63 -5.18
N ALA A 13 -7.44 8.81 -6.09
CA ALA A 13 -8.85 8.54 -5.83
C ALA A 13 -9.10 7.08 -5.42
N THR A 14 -8.41 6.13 -6.06
CA THR A 14 -8.54 4.70 -5.71
C THR A 14 -8.03 4.42 -4.28
N LEU A 15 -6.88 4.98 -3.91
CA LEU A 15 -6.30 4.83 -2.57
C LEU A 15 -7.18 5.49 -1.51
N GLN A 16 -7.60 6.73 -1.74
CA GLN A 16 -8.51 7.47 -0.85
C GLN A 16 -9.86 6.76 -0.72
N SER A 17 -10.36 6.11 -1.80
CA SER A 17 -11.60 5.35 -1.76
C SER A 17 -11.55 4.18 -0.76
N ARG A 18 -10.34 3.67 -0.50
CA ARG A 18 -10.06 2.58 0.44
C ARG A 18 -9.50 3.07 1.78
N GLY A 19 -9.46 4.38 2.00
CA GLY A 19 -9.01 4.98 3.26
C GLY A 19 -7.50 5.22 3.36
N TYR A 20 -6.74 5.08 2.26
CA TYR A 20 -5.29 5.34 2.22
C TYR A 20 -4.99 6.72 1.65
N GLN A 21 -4.18 7.49 2.37
CA GLN A 21 -3.64 8.76 1.92
C GLN A 21 -2.11 8.71 1.92
N LEU A 22 -1.48 8.81 0.76
CA LEU A 22 -0.02 8.87 0.65
C LEU A 22 0.45 10.26 1.09
N LEU A 23 1.45 10.31 1.97
CA LEU A 23 1.96 11.56 2.55
C LEU A 23 3.31 11.96 1.94
N ARG A 24 4.30 11.06 2.01
CA ARG A 24 5.65 11.30 1.46
C ARG A 24 6.34 10.01 1.07
N LYS A 25 7.29 10.09 0.14
CA LYS A 25 8.16 8.95 -0.21
C LYS A 25 9.08 8.60 0.97
N LEU A 26 9.14 7.32 1.29
CA LEU A 26 10.08 6.72 2.26
C LEU A 26 11.26 6.08 1.55
N GLY A 27 11.05 5.50 0.36
CA GLY A 27 12.10 4.81 -0.38
C GLY A 27 11.68 4.39 -1.78
N GLU A 28 12.63 3.83 -2.52
CA GLU A 28 12.46 3.32 -3.88
C GLU A 28 13.31 2.08 -4.08
N GLY A 29 12.75 1.09 -4.78
CA GLY A 29 13.46 -0.04 -5.33
C GLY A 29 13.30 -0.07 -6.84
N SER A 30 13.81 -1.12 -7.49
CA SER A 30 13.88 -1.20 -8.96
C SER A 30 12.54 -1.01 -9.68
N TYR A 31 11.45 -1.53 -9.11
CA TYR A 31 10.10 -1.49 -9.72
C TYR A 31 9.03 -1.04 -8.72
N ALA A 32 9.44 -0.44 -7.60
CA ALA A 32 8.53 -0.10 -6.53
C ALA A 32 8.93 1.18 -5.81
N LYS A 33 7.93 1.90 -5.31
CA LYS A 33 8.12 3.06 -4.43
C LYS A 33 7.39 2.80 -3.12
N VAL A 34 7.99 3.24 -2.02
CA VAL A 34 7.41 3.10 -0.68
C VAL A 34 7.06 4.47 -0.16
N TYR A 35 5.85 4.63 0.36
CA TYR A 35 5.32 5.89 0.86
C TYR A 35 4.85 5.75 2.31
N LEU A 36 5.08 6.79 3.10
CA LEU A 36 4.40 6.98 4.37
C LEU A 36 2.94 7.25 4.04
N THR A 37 2.06 6.46 4.62
CA THR A 37 0.64 6.44 4.27
C THR A 37 -0.18 6.52 5.53
N GLU A 38 -1.15 7.41 5.55
CA GLU A 38 -2.15 7.46 6.60
C GLU A 38 -3.32 6.55 6.21
N PHE A 39 -3.75 5.68 7.12
CA PHE A 39 -4.93 4.85 6.96
C PHE A 39 -6.03 5.28 7.92
N LYS A 40 -7.21 5.56 7.36
CA LYS A 40 -8.44 5.91 8.09
C LYS A 40 -9.54 4.94 7.66
N LEU A 41 -10.03 4.14 8.61
CA LEU A 41 -11.24 3.33 8.41
C LEU A 41 -12.40 4.29 8.09
N ARG A 42 -13.20 3.96 7.06
CA ARG A 42 -14.47 4.64 6.85
C ARG A 42 -15.39 4.23 8.00
N GLU A 43 -15.75 5.19 8.86
CA GLU A 43 -16.72 5.01 9.93
C GLU A 43 -18.03 4.45 9.34
N ASN A 44 -18.27 3.15 9.49
CA ASN A 44 -19.55 2.52 9.18
C ASN A 44 -20.20 1.91 10.44
N SER A 45 -19.68 2.20 11.63
CA SER A 45 -20.19 1.63 12.87
C SER A 45 -20.29 2.71 13.94
N VAL A 46 -21.54 3.15 14.14
CA VAL A 46 -22.00 3.94 15.28
C VAL A 46 -21.55 3.21 16.56
N GLY A 47 -20.49 3.70 17.21
CA GLY A 47 -20.12 3.22 18.55
C GLY A 47 -18.65 2.97 18.84
N GLU A 48 -17.74 2.94 17.86
CA GLU A 48 -16.30 2.79 18.15
C GLU A 48 -15.54 4.10 17.96
N SER A 49 -15.40 4.81 19.08
CA SER A 49 -14.41 5.85 19.39
C SER A 49 -13.28 6.03 18.36
N THR A 50 -13.21 7.22 17.76
CA THR A 50 -11.97 7.98 17.49
C THR A 50 -10.67 7.15 17.39
N LYS A 51 -10.61 6.18 16.46
CA LYS A 51 -9.35 5.49 16.20
C LYS A 51 -8.46 6.47 15.46
N SER A 52 -7.33 6.82 16.08
CA SER A 52 -6.34 7.68 15.45
C SER A 52 -5.92 7.07 14.10
N PRO A 53 -5.66 7.92 13.09
CA PRO A 53 -5.13 7.43 11.84
C PRO A 53 -3.90 6.56 12.07
N SER A 54 -3.89 5.40 11.44
CA SER A 54 -2.76 4.47 11.54
C SER A 54 -1.76 4.79 10.45
N ASN A 55 -0.50 5.01 10.83
CA ASN A 55 0.59 5.19 9.87
C ASN A 55 1.04 3.83 9.33
N LEU A 56 1.10 3.72 8.01
CA LEU A 56 1.53 2.54 7.27
C LEU A 56 2.65 2.88 6.29
N ALA A 57 3.41 1.86 5.89
CA ALA A 57 4.24 1.92 4.69
C ALA A 57 3.45 1.31 3.52
N CYS A 58 3.19 2.10 2.47
CA CYS A 58 2.55 1.61 1.25
C CYS A 58 3.60 1.40 0.16
N LYS A 59 3.85 0.14 -0.20
CA LYS A 59 4.73 -0.24 -1.32
C LYS A 59 3.86 -0.34 -2.58
N VAL A 60 4.05 0.59 -3.52
CA VAL A 60 3.41 0.59 -4.83
C VAL A 60 4.36 -0.07 -5.82
N ILE A 61 3.92 -1.13 -6.50
CA ILE A 61 4.70 -1.89 -7.48
C ILE A 61 4.19 -1.58 -8.88
N ASP A 62 5.09 -1.13 -9.75
CA ASP A 62 4.80 -0.90 -11.17
C ASP A 62 5.06 -2.18 -11.96
N THR A 63 4.01 -2.97 -12.16
CA THR A 63 4.09 -4.24 -12.91
C THR A 63 4.33 -4.04 -14.41
N VAL A 64 4.14 -2.83 -14.95
CA VAL A 64 4.42 -2.52 -16.36
C VAL A 64 5.91 -2.34 -16.57
N LYS A 65 6.60 -1.69 -15.62
CA LYS A 65 8.07 -1.53 -15.65
C LYS A 65 8.83 -2.77 -15.20
N ALA A 66 8.21 -3.63 -14.40
CA ALA A 66 8.86 -4.85 -13.94
C ALA A 66 9.02 -5.88 -15.07
N PRO A 67 10.14 -6.64 -15.11
CA PRO A 67 10.33 -7.74 -16.05
C PRO A 67 9.20 -8.77 -15.97
N LYS A 68 8.82 -9.37 -17.11
CA LYS A 68 7.75 -10.39 -17.15
C LYS A 68 8.02 -11.57 -16.21
N ASP A 69 9.28 -11.99 -16.08
CA ASP A 69 9.66 -13.04 -15.14
C ASP A 69 9.45 -12.62 -13.68
N PHE A 70 9.69 -11.36 -13.35
CA PHE A 70 9.36 -10.84 -12.01
C PHE A 70 7.87 -10.90 -11.75
N VAL A 71 7.06 -10.37 -12.66
CA VAL A 71 5.60 -10.35 -12.50
C VAL A 71 5.00 -11.76 -12.45
N LYS A 72 5.56 -12.71 -13.21
CA LYS A 72 5.01 -14.08 -13.31
C LYS A 72 5.56 -15.06 -12.28
N LYS A 73 6.78 -14.85 -11.74
CA LYS A 73 7.44 -15.80 -10.84
C LYS A 73 7.71 -15.21 -9.46
N PHE A 74 8.36 -14.05 -9.40
CA PHE A 74 8.83 -13.48 -8.13
C PHE A 74 7.71 -12.77 -7.36
N LEU A 75 6.92 -11.94 -8.03
CA LEU A 75 5.83 -11.21 -7.40
C LEU A 75 4.76 -12.15 -6.81
N PRO A 76 4.26 -13.18 -7.52
CA PRO A 76 3.27 -14.10 -6.95
C PRO A 76 3.80 -14.83 -5.72
N ARG A 77 5.08 -15.25 -5.76
CA ARG A 77 5.76 -15.88 -4.62
C ARG A 77 5.89 -14.93 -3.42
N GLU A 78 6.27 -13.68 -3.65
CA GLU A 78 6.35 -12.66 -2.59
C GLU A 78 4.98 -12.46 -1.94
N LEU A 79 3.92 -12.29 -2.74
CA LEU A 79 2.56 -12.12 -2.25
C LEU A 79 2.05 -13.34 -1.46
N GLU A 80 2.30 -14.56 -1.95
CA GLU A 80 1.90 -15.79 -1.28
C GLU A 80 2.54 -15.94 0.10
N ILE A 81 3.81 -15.57 0.23
CA ILE A 81 4.52 -15.60 1.50
C ILE A 81 3.94 -14.52 2.44
N LEU A 82 3.79 -13.29 1.96
CA LEU A 82 3.32 -12.15 2.76
C LEU A 82 1.95 -12.37 3.39
N VAL A 83 1.03 -13.07 2.71
CA VAL A 83 -0.31 -13.36 3.26
C VAL A 83 -0.32 -14.48 4.31
N LYS A 84 0.74 -15.29 4.39
CA LYS A 84 0.85 -16.42 5.35
C LYS A 84 1.66 -16.07 6.59
N LEU A 85 2.45 -15.00 6.54
CA LEU A 85 3.34 -14.62 7.63
C LEU A 85 2.57 -13.95 8.77
N ASN A 86 2.65 -14.55 9.96
CA ASN A 86 2.12 -13.97 11.19
C ASN A 86 3.12 -14.22 12.34
N HIS A 87 4.04 -13.28 12.55
CA HIS A 87 5.08 -13.40 13.55
C HIS A 87 5.49 -12.01 14.06
N PRO A 88 5.72 -11.81 15.38
CA PRO A 88 5.98 -10.49 15.97
C PRO A 88 7.26 -9.80 15.48
N HIS A 89 8.21 -10.56 14.92
CA HIS A 89 9.48 -10.03 14.39
C HIS A 89 9.52 -9.96 12.85
N ILE A 90 8.38 -10.18 12.19
CA ILE A 90 8.25 -10.07 10.74
C ILE A 90 7.22 -8.98 10.46
N ILE A 91 7.50 -8.15 9.46
CA ILE A 91 6.59 -7.05 9.09
C ILE A 91 5.22 -7.63 8.71
N HIS A 92 4.19 -7.17 9.41
CA HIS A 92 2.81 -7.55 9.13
C HIS A 92 2.26 -6.77 7.94
N VAL A 93 1.54 -7.47 7.05
CA VAL A 93 0.88 -6.85 5.90
C VAL A 93 -0.58 -6.61 6.22
N HIS A 94 -0.94 -5.32 6.30
CA HIS A 94 -2.32 -4.92 6.55
C HIS A 94 -3.26 -5.28 5.39
N SER A 95 -2.83 -5.02 4.15
CA SER A 95 -3.69 -5.15 2.97
C SER A 95 -2.88 -5.22 1.69
N ILE A 96 -3.35 -6.01 0.74
CA ILE A 96 -2.81 -6.10 -0.62
C ILE A 96 -3.98 -5.97 -1.59
N PHE A 97 -3.85 -5.10 -2.59
CA PHE A 97 -4.81 -5.00 -3.69
C PHE A 97 -4.10 -4.63 -4.98
N GLN A 98 -4.70 -5.07 -6.08
CA GLN A 98 -4.23 -4.78 -7.43
C GLN A 98 -5.30 -3.97 -8.16
N ARG A 99 -4.88 -2.97 -8.94
CA ARG A 99 -5.77 -2.29 -9.89
C ARG A 99 -6.07 -3.28 -11.03
N LYS A 100 -7.35 -3.56 -11.25
CA LYS A 100 -7.81 -4.33 -12.43
C LYS A 100 -7.67 -3.49 -13.69
#